data_AF-A0AA38H987-F1
#
_entry.id   AF-A0AA38H987-F1
#
_cell.length_a   1.000
_cell.length_b   1.000
_cell.length_c   1.000
_cell.angle_alpha   90.00
_cell.angle_beta   90.00
_cell.angle_gamma   90.00
#
_symmetry.space_group_name_H-M   'P 1'
#
loop_
_entity.id
_entity.type
_entity.pdbx_description
1 polymer ?
#
loop_
_entity_poly.entity_id
_entity_poly.type
_entity_poly.pdbx_seq_one_letter_code
_entity_poly.pdbx_strand_id
1 'polypeptide(L)'
;MTTSLSGVETTRMATSAGEITVRPFRSSSNAQLKAVLSFTPRTSALDRQNVASQTDTFRGFFTLFWIGLALLFCRTSLESWETNKTPLSWTFGRLITRDVFVLAFSDALMVLSMFLCVPFVKGLQNGWFRYHWTGVVIQHLFQTAYLGVAIAWGFVRDWYWVQSGFLVLHALSNMMKMHSYMAHNGMLSNVARRLKTERAELDRYLGTLPGGREAALAQASQRRSELEAKEAQESTTPVGTPGPGTPSLGLTGYEFPVAAAQKLQATAEGRSRSDSTGATSPTRPRTPSSAAANSVRRRRKSKHLARDALPTPEPNLPHGTSLEPSANTTPHEPRAPHLLGWSEDEKIALLARNIDAMEDELRSNGAKGLVWPQNVTYAHFADFMIIPTLVYQLEYPRTATMNPFVVLEKIIATFGTFSLIYTITEHYILPYTPKPEDTLFKSFVNLALPMIINYLLIIFECVCQGFAELSYFADREFYQDWWNSTSWDQFSRKWNKPVHTFLLRHVYASSMDGLRLSRMSAAFVTFLLSALCHELVMAVVSKKVRPYLFLMQMGQLPLIALGRLPIVRRNKTIGNIVFWIGLMAGFPLL
;
A
#
# COMPACT_ATOMS: atom_id res chain seq x y z
N MET A 1 -50.58 -15.17 -8.72
CA MET A 1 -50.32 -14.80 -7.31
C MET A 1 -49.08 -13.92 -7.27
N THR A 2 -49.35 -12.63 -7.22
CA THR A 2 -48.43 -11.52 -6.94
C THR A 2 -48.17 -11.46 -5.45
N THR A 3 -46.92 -11.29 -5.04
CA THR A 3 -46.57 -10.72 -3.73
C THR A 3 -45.46 -9.70 -3.93
N SER A 4 -45.87 -8.43 -3.98
CA SER A 4 -45.04 -7.25 -3.78
C SER A 4 -44.81 -7.02 -2.29
N LEU A 5 -43.61 -6.59 -1.90
CA LEU A 5 -43.31 -5.81 -0.68
C LEU A 5 -42.05 -4.97 -1.02
N SER A 6 -42.26 -3.74 -1.55
CA SER A 6 -42.16 -2.43 -0.88
C SER A 6 -40.72 -1.90 -0.77
N GLY A 7 -40.38 -0.65 -1.09
CA GLY A 7 -41.11 0.49 -1.63
C GLY A 7 -40.11 1.63 -1.83
N VAL A 8 -40.09 2.23 -3.03
CA VAL A 8 -39.56 3.58 -3.27
C VAL A 8 -40.49 4.19 -4.30
N GLU A 9 -41.34 5.12 -3.87
CA GLU A 9 -42.27 5.84 -4.74
C GLU A 9 -41.50 6.62 -5.80
N THR A 10 -41.95 6.52 -7.04
CA THR A 10 -41.47 7.33 -8.16
C THR A 10 -42.09 8.71 -8.03
N THR A 11 -41.33 9.72 -7.59
CA THR A 11 -41.84 11.10 -7.53
C THR A 11 -41.95 11.66 -8.95
N ARG A 12 -43.17 12.00 -9.37
CA ARG A 12 -43.47 12.67 -10.64
C ARG A 12 -43.75 14.14 -10.36
N MET A 13 -43.00 15.04 -10.98
CA MET A 13 -43.28 16.49 -10.93
C MET A 13 -43.71 16.94 -12.32
N ALA A 14 -44.92 17.49 -12.43
CA ALA A 14 -45.42 18.10 -13.65
C ALA A 14 -44.97 19.57 -13.70
N THR A 15 -44.29 19.98 -14.78
CA THR A 15 -44.06 21.38 -15.12
C THR A 15 -44.63 21.66 -16.51
N SER A 16 -44.83 22.95 -16.84
CA SER A 16 -45.50 23.42 -18.06
C SER A 16 -44.80 23.08 -19.39
N ALA A 17 -43.68 22.33 -19.36
CA ALA A 17 -42.92 21.92 -20.54
C ALA A 17 -42.71 20.38 -20.68
N GLY A 18 -43.34 19.54 -19.84
CA GLY A 18 -43.29 18.07 -19.97
C GLY A 18 -43.06 17.31 -18.65
N GLU A 19 -43.30 16.00 -18.65
CA GLU A 19 -43.24 15.12 -17.48
C GLU A 19 -41.79 14.65 -17.19
N ILE A 20 -41.19 15.11 -16.08
CA ILE A 20 -39.86 14.62 -15.64
C ILE A 20 -40.08 13.39 -14.75
N THR A 21 -39.61 12.23 -15.21
CA THR A 21 -39.61 10.99 -14.43
C THR A 21 -38.24 10.78 -13.79
N VAL A 22 -38.11 10.98 -12.49
CA VAL A 22 -36.87 10.65 -11.75
C VAL A 22 -36.93 9.18 -11.33
N ARG A 23 -36.13 8.34 -12.00
CA ARG A 23 -35.80 7.00 -11.50
C ARG A 23 -34.51 7.09 -10.69
N PRO A 24 -34.41 6.54 -9.47
CA PRO A 24 -33.12 6.35 -8.82
C PRO A 24 -32.31 5.33 -9.65
N PHE A 25 -31.38 5.83 -10.46
CA PHE A 25 -30.44 4.99 -11.19
C PHE A 25 -29.36 4.52 -10.22
N ARG A 26 -29.37 3.22 -9.92
CA ARG A 26 -28.28 2.53 -9.23
C ARG A 26 -27.35 2.02 -10.33
N SER A 27 -26.10 2.47 -10.38
CA SER A 27 -25.15 1.92 -11.36
C SER A 27 -24.97 0.42 -11.08
N SER A 28 -25.52 -0.41 -11.96
CA SER A 28 -25.20 -1.83 -11.98
C SER A 28 -23.82 -1.96 -12.61
N SER A 29 -22.86 -2.52 -11.89
CA SER A 29 -21.47 -2.76 -12.35
C SER A 29 -20.57 -1.51 -12.39
N ASN A 30 -19.94 -1.18 -11.26
CA ASN A 30 -18.49 -0.96 -11.13
C ASN A 30 -18.15 -0.10 -9.90
N ALA A 31 -18.13 -0.76 -8.75
CA ALA A 31 -17.25 -0.35 -7.66
C ALA A 31 -16.19 -1.45 -7.57
N GLN A 32 -15.21 -1.44 -8.48
CA GLN A 32 -13.98 -2.18 -8.20
C GLN A 32 -13.46 -1.60 -6.90
N LEU A 33 -13.60 -2.35 -5.81
CA LEU A 33 -13.15 -1.95 -4.51
C LEU A 33 -11.64 -2.21 -4.48
N LYS A 34 -10.90 -1.40 -5.25
CA LYS A 34 -9.44 -1.46 -5.31
C LYS A 34 -8.94 -0.79 -4.05
N ALA A 35 -8.22 -1.55 -3.24
CA ALA A 35 -7.40 -0.96 -2.22
C ALA A 35 -6.35 -0.09 -2.92
N VAL A 36 -6.54 1.22 -2.89
CA VAL A 36 -5.58 2.21 -3.39
C VAL A 36 -4.32 2.03 -2.55
N LEU A 37 -3.31 1.38 -3.12
CA LEU A 37 -2.00 1.26 -2.51
C LEU A 37 -1.13 2.41 -3.03
N SER A 38 -1.13 3.50 -2.27
CA SER A 38 -0.17 4.59 -2.47
C SER A 38 1.06 4.33 -1.62
N PHE A 39 2.22 4.19 -2.27
CA PHE A 39 3.50 4.26 -1.57
C PHE A 39 3.82 5.73 -1.34
N THR A 40 4.05 6.10 -0.09
CA THR A 40 4.47 7.46 0.26
C THR A 40 5.74 7.39 1.09
N PRO A 41 6.61 8.40 1.06
CA PRO A 41 7.73 8.48 1.99
C PRO A 41 7.21 8.39 3.44
N ARG A 42 7.59 7.34 4.16
CA ARG A 42 7.19 7.07 5.55
C ARG A 42 8.37 6.47 6.30
N THR A 43 8.46 6.78 7.60
CA THR A 43 9.43 6.19 8.51
C THR A 43 8.83 4.98 9.23
N SER A 44 9.67 4.03 9.64
CA SER A 44 9.22 2.88 10.44
C SER A 44 8.77 3.32 11.84
N ALA A 45 7.85 2.58 12.45
CA ALA A 45 7.32 2.88 13.78
C ALA A 45 8.39 2.78 14.89
N LEU A 46 9.32 1.83 14.77
CA LEU A 46 10.43 1.64 15.73
C LEU A 46 11.73 2.32 15.27
N ASP A 47 11.67 3.18 14.24
CA ASP A 47 12.83 3.96 13.81
C ASP A 47 13.22 4.99 14.87
N ARG A 48 14.53 5.12 15.12
CA ARG A 48 15.09 6.14 16.00
C ARG A 48 14.79 7.55 15.52
N GLN A 49 14.62 7.75 14.21
CA GLN A 49 14.31 9.08 13.65
C GLN A 49 12.82 9.42 13.69
N ASN A 50 11.95 8.48 14.07
CA ASN A 50 10.51 8.72 14.13
C ASN A 50 10.14 9.54 15.37
N VAL A 51 9.83 10.83 15.17
CA VAL A 51 9.47 11.77 16.24
C VAL A 51 8.32 11.27 17.10
N ALA A 52 7.28 10.66 16.51
CA ALA A 52 6.12 10.16 17.26
C ALA A 52 6.51 9.06 18.26
N SER A 53 7.44 8.19 17.85
CA SER A 53 7.98 7.10 18.67
C SER A 53 8.95 7.60 19.76
N GLN A 54 9.63 8.73 19.53
CA GLN A 54 10.47 9.36 20.54
C GLN A 54 9.65 10.01 21.65
N THR A 55 8.48 10.54 21.32
CA THR A 55 7.58 11.22 22.26
C THR A 55 6.62 10.29 23.00
N ASP A 56 6.64 8.98 22.71
CA ASP A 56 5.78 8.00 23.37
C ASP A 56 6.19 7.81 24.84
N THR A 57 5.20 7.85 25.73
CA THR A 57 5.38 7.63 27.17
C THR A 57 5.87 6.22 27.50
N PHE A 58 5.63 5.24 26.62
CA PHE A 58 6.05 3.85 26.81
C PHE A 58 7.45 3.53 26.27
N ARG A 59 8.16 4.51 25.70
CA ARG A 59 9.52 4.33 25.19
C ARG A 59 10.49 3.75 26.23
N GLY A 60 10.30 4.09 27.50
CA GLY A 60 11.10 3.54 28.61
C GLY A 60 11.01 2.01 28.71
N PHE A 61 9.82 1.43 28.51
CA PHE A 61 9.64 -0.02 28.50
C PHE A 61 10.33 -0.69 27.32
N PHE A 62 10.30 -0.06 26.14
CA PHE A 62 11.03 -0.53 24.98
C PHE A 62 12.54 -0.58 25.24
N THR A 63 13.11 0.49 25.82
CA THR A 63 14.53 0.51 26.20
C THR A 63 14.85 -0.55 27.26
N LEU A 64 14.01 -0.67 28.29
CA LEU A 64 14.18 -1.67 29.35
C LEU A 64 14.13 -3.10 28.80
N PHE A 65 13.25 -3.38 27.86
CA PHE A 65 13.17 -4.67 27.17
C PHE A 65 14.49 -5.04 26.50
N TRP A 66 15.10 -4.13 25.75
CA TRP A 66 16.38 -4.37 25.09
C TRP A 66 17.56 -4.47 26.08
N ILE A 67 17.57 -3.68 27.16
CA ILE A 67 18.55 -3.82 28.23
C ILE A 67 18.41 -5.20 28.90
N GLY A 68 17.18 -5.62 29.20
CA GLY A 68 16.89 -6.93 29.78
C GLY A 68 17.36 -8.08 28.88
N LEU A 69 17.11 -8.00 27.58
CA LEU A 69 17.62 -8.97 26.60
C LEU A 69 19.14 -8.98 26.49
N ALA A 70 19.79 -7.83 26.53
CA ALA A 70 21.24 -7.74 26.52
C ALA A 70 21.85 -8.39 27.79
N LEU A 71 21.27 -8.12 28.96
CA LEU A 71 21.68 -8.76 30.21
C LEU A 71 21.43 -10.27 30.20
N LEU A 72 20.29 -10.71 29.68
CA LEU A 72 19.97 -12.13 29.50
C LEU A 72 21.02 -12.80 28.61
N PHE A 73 21.33 -12.20 27.46
CA PHE A 73 22.33 -12.69 26.54
C PHE A 73 23.72 -12.77 27.18
N CYS A 74 24.15 -11.72 27.88
CA CYS A 74 25.43 -11.71 28.59
C CYS A 74 25.48 -12.81 29.65
N ARG A 75 24.43 -12.94 30.48
CA ARG A 75 24.34 -13.99 31.50
C ARG A 75 24.43 -15.39 30.88
N THR A 76 23.64 -15.66 29.85
CA THR A 76 23.63 -16.97 29.19
C THR A 76 24.97 -17.25 28.49
N SER A 77 25.60 -16.23 27.90
CA SER A 77 26.93 -16.38 27.29
C SER A 77 28.01 -16.70 28.31
N LEU A 78 27.94 -16.10 29.52
CA LEU A 78 28.86 -16.41 30.62
C LEU A 78 28.65 -17.85 31.12
N GLU A 79 27.41 -18.28 31.31
CA GLU A 79 27.09 -19.65 31.73
C GLU A 79 27.54 -20.68 30.68
N SER A 80 27.35 -20.37 29.40
CA SER A 80 27.84 -21.19 28.29
C SER A 80 29.37 -21.23 28.24
N TRP A 81 30.04 -20.10 28.52
CA TRP A 81 31.49 -20.04 28.62
C TRP A 81 32.03 -20.89 29.77
N GLU A 82 31.39 -20.84 30.94
CA GLU A 82 31.81 -21.64 32.10
C GLU A 82 31.72 -23.13 31.80
N THR A 83 30.60 -23.56 31.20
CA THR A 83 30.28 -24.96 30.92
C THR A 83 31.00 -25.54 29.71
N ASN A 84 30.96 -24.83 28.56
CA ASN A 84 31.41 -25.34 27.26
C ASN A 84 32.70 -24.69 26.75
N LYS A 85 33.21 -23.66 27.45
CA LYS A 85 34.33 -22.81 26.99
C LYS A 85 34.08 -22.14 25.63
N THR A 86 32.81 -21.95 25.28
CA THR A 86 32.36 -21.25 24.08
C THR A 86 31.23 -20.29 24.45
N PRO A 87 31.21 -19.03 23.97
CA PRO A 87 30.18 -18.07 24.34
C PRO A 87 28.80 -18.41 23.74
N LEU A 88 28.79 -18.99 22.55
CA LEU A 88 27.63 -19.63 21.93
C LEU A 88 28.02 -21.07 21.61
N SER A 89 27.13 -22.03 21.87
CA SER A 89 27.35 -23.39 21.43
C SER A 89 27.39 -23.44 19.90
N TRP A 90 28.23 -24.30 19.33
CA TRP A 90 28.29 -24.50 17.88
C TRP A 90 27.35 -25.61 17.40
N THR A 91 26.50 -26.15 18.27
CA THR A 91 25.67 -27.33 17.93
C THR A 91 24.55 -26.96 16.98
N PHE A 92 23.79 -25.90 17.28
CA PHE A 92 22.75 -25.43 16.37
C PHE A 92 23.33 -24.59 15.23
N GLY A 93 24.47 -23.92 15.42
CA GLY A 93 25.20 -23.23 14.35
C GLY A 93 25.64 -24.18 13.23
N ARG A 94 26.11 -25.38 13.58
CA ARG A 94 26.40 -26.46 12.61
C ARG A 94 25.16 -26.92 11.86
N LEU A 95 23.99 -26.92 12.50
CA LEU A 95 22.73 -27.27 11.84
C LEU A 95 22.37 -26.27 10.72
N ILE A 96 22.70 -24.99 10.90
CA ILE A 96 22.48 -23.93 9.91
C ILE A 96 23.52 -23.99 8.79
N THR A 97 24.80 -24.23 9.11
CA THR A 97 25.91 -24.09 8.15
C THR A 97 26.23 -25.33 7.33
N ARG A 98 25.72 -26.52 7.70
CA ARG A 98 26.11 -27.84 7.14
C ARG A 98 25.94 -28.01 5.62
N ASP A 99 25.24 -27.12 4.92
CA ASP A 99 25.13 -27.13 3.44
C ASP A 99 25.02 -25.70 2.84
N VAL A 100 25.59 -24.70 3.52
CA VAL A 100 25.36 -23.28 3.17
C VAL A 100 25.74 -22.94 1.72
N PHE A 101 26.79 -23.54 1.16
CA PHE A 101 27.22 -23.27 -0.21
C PHE A 101 26.24 -23.83 -1.25
N VAL A 102 25.74 -25.04 -1.04
CA VAL A 102 24.74 -25.65 -1.95
C VAL A 102 23.43 -24.88 -1.84
N LEU A 103 23.05 -24.46 -0.63
CA LEU A 103 21.89 -23.59 -0.42
C LEU A 103 22.05 -22.27 -1.17
N ALA A 104 23.19 -21.58 -1.01
CA ALA A 104 23.46 -20.30 -1.68
C ALA A 104 23.45 -20.43 -3.21
N PHE A 105 24.02 -21.50 -3.75
CA PHE A 105 23.99 -21.77 -5.19
C PHE A 105 22.57 -22.06 -5.69
N SER A 106 21.81 -22.89 -4.97
CA SER A 106 20.42 -23.21 -5.30
C SER A 106 19.54 -21.95 -5.26
N ASP A 107 19.77 -21.10 -4.25
CA ASP A 107 19.09 -19.83 -4.09
C ASP A 107 19.43 -18.85 -5.23
N ALA A 108 20.71 -18.74 -5.58
CA ALA A 108 21.16 -17.91 -6.70
C ALA A 108 20.55 -18.35 -8.04
N LEU A 109 20.46 -19.67 -8.29
CA LEU A 109 19.79 -20.20 -9.48
C LEU A 109 18.29 -19.90 -9.49
N MET A 110 17.64 -20.05 -8.34
CA MET A 110 16.25 -19.71 -8.15
C MET A 110 16.00 -18.22 -8.43
N VAL A 111 16.79 -17.32 -7.84
CA VAL A 111 16.74 -15.87 -8.08
C VAL A 111 17.01 -15.54 -9.55
N LEU A 112 18.00 -16.19 -10.19
CA LEU A 112 18.31 -16.00 -11.61
C LEU A 112 17.12 -16.39 -12.50
N SER A 113 16.41 -17.47 -12.17
CA SER A 113 15.25 -17.91 -12.95
C SER A 113 14.08 -16.92 -12.89
N MET A 114 14.03 -16.02 -11.90
CA MET A 114 13.01 -14.95 -11.86
C MET A 114 13.12 -14.01 -13.08
N PHE A 115 14.32 -13.82 -13.63
CA PHE A 115 14.52 -12.96 -14.80
C PHE A 115 13.79 -13.47 -16.06
N LEU A 116 13.28 -14.71 -16.07
CA LEU A 116 12.38 -15.22 -17.10
C LEU A 116 11.03 -14.47 -17.16
N CYS A 117 10.68 -13.70 -16.12
CA CYS A 117 9.54 -12.79 -16.16
C CYS A 117 9.70 -11.67 -17.20
N VAL A 118 10.93 -11.22 -17.46
CA VAL A 118 11.22 -10.14 -18.41
C VAL A 118 10.94 -10.56 -19.86
N PRO A 119 11.46 -11.69 -20.39
CA PRO A 119 11.10 -12.14 -21.74
C PRO A 119 9.60 -12.47 -21.87
N PHE A 120 8.94 -12.95 -20.81
CA PHE A 120 7.48 -13.10 -20.81
C PHE A 120 6.76 -11.77 -21.08
N VAL A 121 7.14 -10.69 -20.37
CA VAL A 121 6.55 -9.36 -20.59
C VAL A 121 6.96 -8.76 -21.93
N LYS A 122 8.19 -9.01 -22.42
CA LYS A 122 8.59 -8.63 -23.79
C LYS A 122 7.75 -9.34 -24.85
N GLY A 123 7.39 -10.60 -24.63
CA GLY A 123 6.45 -11.32 -25.50
C GLY A 123 5.07 -10.66 -25.56
N LEU A 124 4.57 -10.14 -24.43
CA LEU A 124 3.34 -9.35 -24.36
C LEU A 124 3.48 -7.99 -25.06
N GLN A 125 4.63 -7.32 -24.92
CA GLN A 125 4.93 -6.06 -25.59
C GLN A 125 4.95 -6.22 -27.12
N ASN A 126 5.58 -7.29 -27.60
CA ASN A 126 5.68 -7.61 -29.03
C ASN A 126 4.39 -8.20 -29.61
N GLY A 127 3.38 -8.45 -28.77
CA GLY A 127 2.08 -8.99 -29.20
C GLY A 127 2.09 -10.46 -29.58
N TRP A 128 3.05 -11.26 -29.11
CA TRP A 128 3.16 -12.69 -29.42
C TRP A 128 1.97 -13.50 -28.88
N PHE A 129 1.44 -13.11 -27.73
CA PHE A 129 0.25 -13.71 -27.13
C PHE A 129 -0.53 -12.67 -26.32
N ARG A 130 -1.79 -12.98 -26.01
CA ARG A 130 -2.66 -12.10 -25.21
C ARG A 130 -2.48 -12.43 -23.73
N TYR A 131 -2.51 -11.42 -22.87
CA TYR A 131 -2.47 -11.71 -21.43
C TYR A 131 -3.72 -12.47 -20.98
N HIS A 132 -4.89 -12.14 -21.53
CA HIS A 132 -6.15 -12.79 -21.18
C HIS A 132 -6.16 -14.27 -21.59
N TRP A 133 -6.46 -15.15 -20.62
CA TRP A 133 -6.33 -16.61 -20.63
C TRP A 133 -4.93 -17.15 -20.89
N THR A 134 -4.33 -16.91 -22.07
CA THR A 134 -3.05 -17.50 -22.46
C THR A 134 -1.89 -17.05 -21.55
N GLY A 135 -1.78 -15.75 -21.28
CA GLY A 135 -0.73 -15.24 -20.38
C GLY A 135 -0.92 -15.68 -18.93
N VAL A 136 -2.16 -15.71 -18.44
CA VAL A 136 -2.50 -16.16 -17.08
C VAL A 136 -2.15 -17.64 -16.87
N VAL A 137 -2.46 -18.52 -17.84
CA VAL A 137 -2.11 -19.94 -17.77
C VAL A 137 -0.60 -20.13 -17.75
N ILE A 138 0.13 -19.47 -18.66
CA ILE A 138 1.61 -19.53 -18.69
C ILE A 138 2.20 -19.05 -17.37
N GLN A 139 1.71 -17.92 -16.85
CA GLN A 139 2.14 -17.35 -15.58
C GLN A 139 1.96 -18.33 -14.41
N HIS A 140 0.78 -18.93 -14.26
CA HIS A 140 0.50 -19.84 -13.15
C HIS A 140 1.22 -21.18 -13.30
N LEU A 141 1.37 -21.71 -14.52
CA LEU A 141 2.17 -22.90 -14.77
C LEU A 141 3.63 -22.66 -14.39
N PHE A 142 4.21 -21.52 -14.80
CA PHE A 142 5.58 -21.16 -14.44
C PHE A 142 5.75 -21.00 -12.92
N GLN A 143 4.83 -20.31 -12.24
CA GLN A 143 4.87 -20.13 -10.78
C GLN A 143 4.72 -21.45 -10.02
N THR A 144 3.83 -22.32 -10.47
CA THR A 144 3.61 -23.64 -9.86
C THR A 144 4.83 -24.52 -10.03
N ALA A 145 5.40 -24.54 -11.24
CA ALA A 145 6.65 -25.27 -11.50
C ALA A 145 7.81 -24.71 -10.68
N TYR A 146 7.95 -23.39 -10.59
CA TYR A 146 8.99 -22.72 -9.80
C TYR A 146 8.93 -23.12 -8.31
N LEU A 147 7.76 -23.01 -7.69
CA LEU A 147 7.57 -23.37 -6.29
C LEU A 147 7.73 -24.89 -6.09
N GLY A 148 7.17 -25.70 -6.99
CA GLY A 148 7.25 -27.15 -6.94
C GLY A 148 8.69 -27.66 -7.04
N VAL A 149 9.51 -27.07 -7.91
CA VAL A 149 10.95 -27.40 -8.04
C VAL A 149 11.70 -27.03 -6.77
N ALA A 150 11.46 -25.85 -6.17
CA ALA A 150 12.12 -25.46 -4.93
C ALA A 150 11.79 -26.42 -3.77
N ILE A 151 10.52 -26.81 -3.63
CA ILE A 151 10.08 -27.76 -2.61
C ILE A 151 10.68 -29.15 -2.87
N ALA A 152 10.56 -29.67 -4.09
CA ALA A 152 11.09 -30.97 -4.45
C ALA A 152 12.61 -31.04 -4.24
N TRP A 153 13.33 -29.96 -4.56
CA TRP A 153 14.77 -29.87 -4.31
C TRP A 153 15.12 -29.96 -2.83
N GLY A 154 14.36 -29.27 -1.96
CA GLY A 154 14.53 -29.37 -0.50
C GLY A 154 14.35 -30.80 0.03
N PHE A 155 13.35 -31.53 -0.50
CA PHE A 155 13.13 -32.94 -0.13
C PHE A 155 14.22 -33.88 -0.69
N VAL A 156 14.62 -33.72 -1.95
CA VAL A 156 15.65 -34.56 -2.58
C VAL A 156 17.01 -34.40 -1.90
N ARG A 157 17.33 -33.19 -1.45
CA ARG A 157 18.58 -32.90 -0.71
C ARG A 157 18.52 -33.29 0.77
N ASP A 158 17.35 -33.71 1.26
CA ASP A 158 17.09 -34.06 2.66
C ASP A 158 17.55 -32.98 3.65
N TRP A 159 17.45 -31.70 3.27
CA TRP A 159 17.95 -30.59 4.07
C TRP A 159 17.29 -30.50 5.45
N TYR A 160 18.01 -29.91 6.42
CA TYR A 160 17.42 -29.60 7.72
C TYR A 160 16.34 -28.53 7.59
N TRP A 161 15.56 -28.41 8.65
CA TRP A 161 14.38 -27.56 8.71
C TRP A 161 14.71 -26.08 8.44
N VAL A 162 15.90 -25.60 8.82
CA VAL A 162 16.34 -24.21 8.60
C VAL A 162 16.56 -23.93 7.12
N GLN A 163 17.34 -24.75 6.42
CA GLN A 163 17.64 -24.54 5.00
C GLN A 163 16.39 -24.77 4.14
N SER A 164 15.62 -25.81 4.44
CA SER A 164 14.36 -26.10 3.75
C SER A 164 13.36 -24.96 3.96
N GLY A 165 13.24 -24.47 5.19
CA GLY A 165 12.40 -23.32 5.53
C GLY A 165 12.82 -22.05 4.82
N PHE A 166 14.13 -21.74 4.83
CA PHE A 166 14.67 -20.59 4.11
C PHE A 166 14.36 -20.65 2.61
N LEU A 167 14.68 -21.78 1.94
CA LEU A 167 14.47 -21.91 0.50
C LEU A 167 12.98 -21.76 0.14
N VAL A 168 12.07 -22.41 0.89
CA VAL A 168 10.62 -22.31 0.61
C VAL A 168 10.08 -20.92 0.89
N LEU A 169 10.46 -20.28 2.00
CA LEU A 169 10.03 -18.91 2.31
C LEU A 169 10.52 -17.92 1.26
N HIS A 170 11.77 -18.06 0.81
CA HIS A 170 12.32 -17.22 -0.25
C HIS A 170 11.65 -17.50 -1.60
N ALA A 171 11.38 -18.78 -1.92
CA ALA A 171 10.63 -19.17 -3.11
C ALA A 171 9.21 -18.58 -3.13
N LEU A 172 8.49 -18.60 -2.00
CA LEU A 172 7.17 -17.99 -1.87
C LEU A 172 7.22 -16.47 -2.05
N SER A 173 8.19 -15.79 -1.42
CA SER A 173 8.42 -14.35 -1.60
C SER A 173 8.67 -14.00 -3.07
N ASN A 174 9.56 -14.75 -3.72
CA ASN A 174 9.91 -14.57 -5.12
C ASN A 174 8.73 -14.86 -6.05
N MET A 175 7.95 -15.90 -5.76
CA MET A 175 6.70 -16.21 -6.48
C MET A 175 5.71 -15.04 -6.41
N MET A 176 5.51 -14.44 -5.24
CA MET A 176 4.65 -13.25 -5.07
C MET A 176 5.17 -12.06 -5.88
N LYS A 177 6.48 -11.79 -5.87
CA LYS A 177 7.09 -10.73 -6.69
C LYS A 177 6.87 -10.99 -8.18
N MET A 178 7.16 -12.21 -8.65
CA MET A 178 6.96 -12.62 -10.05
C MET A 178 5.49 -12.46 -10.46
N HIS A 179 4.55 -12.88 -9.60
CA HIS A 179 3.12 -12.70 -9.81
C HIS A 179 2.75 -11.24 -9.96
N SER A 180 3.21 -10.39 -9.04
CA SER A 180 2.87 -8.98 -9.11
C SER A 180 3.44 -8.29 -10.36
N TYR A 181 4.66 -8.65 -10.78
CA TYR A 181 5.28 -8.07 -11.97
C TYR A 181 4.56 -8.48 -13.25
N MET A 182 4.33 -9.78 -13.45
CA MET A 182 3.66 -10.31 -14.64
C MET A 182 2.20 -9.85 -14.72
N ALA A 183 1.47 -9.86 -13.60
CA ALA A 183 0.08 -9.45 -13.58
C ALA A 183 -0.11 -7.96 -13.89
N HIS A 184 0.73 -7.10 -13.31
CA HIS A 184 0.63 -5.66 -13.57
C HIS A 184 1.02 -5.30 -15.00
N ASN A 185 2.13 -5.84 -15.52
CA ASN A 185 2.53 -5.58 -16.90
C ASN A 185 1.57 -6.22 -17.92
N GLY A 186 0.97 -7.37 -17.61
CA GLY A 186 -0.03 -8.01 -18.45
C GLY A 186 -1.32 -7.21 -18.59
N MET A 187 -1.73 -6.56 -17.51
CA MET A 187 -2.79 -5.56 -17.50
C MET A 187 -2.42 -4.34 -18.35
N LEU A 188 -1.24 -3.73 -18.15
CA LEU A 188 -0.80 -2.56 -18.93
C LEU A 188 -0.70 -2.88 -20.43
N SER A 189 -0.26 -4.09 -20.79
CA SER A 189 -0.26 -4.56 -22.18
C SER A 189 -1.68 -4.61 -22.79
N ASN A 190 -2.68 -5.04 -22.01
CA ASN A 190 -4.07 -5.01 -22.47
C ASN A 190 -4.58 -3.59 -22.69
N VAL A 191 -4.26 -2.66 -21.78
CA VAL A 191 -4.60 -1.23 -21.89
C VAL A 191 -3.95 -0.63 -23.12
N ALA A 192 -2.65 -0.82 -23.33
CA ALA A 192 -1.92 -0.30 -24.48
C ALA A 192 -2.47 -0.81 -25.81
N ARG A 193 -2.89 -2.07 -25.87
CA ARG A 193 -3.52 -2.64 -27.07
C ARG A 193 -4.91 -2.07 -27.32
N ARG A 194 -5.70 -1.86 -26.26
CA ARG A 194 -7.02 -1.22 -26.37
C ARG A 194 -6.86 0.23 -26.81
N LEU A 195 -5.90 0.97 -26.24
CA LEU A 195 -5.53 2.32 -26.65
C LEU A 195 -5.21 2.38 -28.15
N LYS A 196 -4.40 1.46 -28.67
CA LYS A 196 -4.09 1.39 -30.11
C LYS A 196 -5.35 1.17 -30.96
N THR A 197 -6.28 0.35 -30.47
CA THR A 197 -7.53 0.02 -31.17
C THR A 197 -8.48 1.22 -31.20
N GLU A 198 -8.70 1.86 -30.04
CA GLU A 198 -9.58 3.04 -29.93
C GLU A 198 -9.02 4.26 -30.66
N ARG A 199 -7.68 4.43 -30.66
CA ARG A 199 -7.03 5.48 -31.47
C ARG A 199 -7.23 5.27 -32.96
N ALA A 200 -7.11 4.03 -33.44
CA ALA A 200 -7.39 3.71 -34.84
C ALA A 200 -8.88 3.89 -35.19
N GLU A 201 -9.80 3.58 -34.27
CA GLU A 201 -11.23 3.84 -34.45
C GLU A 201 -11.52 5.33 -34.52
N LEU A 202 -10.92 6.13 -33.63
CA LEU A 202 -11.05 7.58 -33.65
C LEU A 202 -10.52 8.18 -34.94
N ASP A 203 -9.32 7.79 -35.38
CA ASP A 203 -8.73 8.28 -36.63
C ASP A 203 -9.59 7.88 -37.85
N ARG A 204 -10.17 6.67 -37.86
CA ARG A 204 -11.11 6.24 -38.90
C ARG A 204 -12.38 7.07 -38.91
N TYR A 205 -12.96 7.36 -37.75
CA TYR A 205 -14.18 8.16 -37.64
C TYR A 205 -13.93 9.61 -38.08
N LEU A 206 -12.80 10.20 -37.66
CA LEU A 206 -12.38 11.52 -38.11
C LEU A 206 -12.18 11.60 -39.63
N GLY A 207 -11.71 10.51 -40.26
CA GLY A 207 -11.59 10.41 -41.72
C GLY A 207 -12.92 10.36 -42.47
N THR A 208 -14.03 10.01 -41.80
CA THR A 208 -15.37 9.97 -42.42
C THR A 208 -16.14 11.29 -42.36
N LEU A 209 -15.66 12.26 -41.58
CA LEU A 209 -16.35 13.53 -41.37
C LEU A 209 -16.00 14.57 -42.44
N PRO A 210 -16.98 15.39 -42.88
CA PRO A 210 -16.71 16.51 -43.79
C PRO A 210 -15.82 17.55 -43.08
N GLY A 211 -14.59 17.73 -43.57
CA GLY A 211 -13.58 18.61 -42.96
C GLY A 211 -12.48 17.90 -42.15
N GLY A 212 -12.57 16.58 -42.00
CA GLY A 212 -11.51 15.74 -41.44
C GLY A 212 -11.13 16.09 -39.99
N ARG A 213 -9.90 15.72 -39.61
CA ARG A 213 -9.37 15.90 -38.24
C ARG A 213 -9.24 17.36 -37.81
N GLU A 214 -8.91 18.25 -38.74
CA GLU A 214 -8.66 19.67 -38.44
C GLU A 214 -9.95 20.43 -38.13
N ALA A 215 -11.03 20.16 -38.86
CA ALA A 215 -12.33 20.75 -38.57
C ALA A 215 -12.86 20.33 -37.19
N ALA A 216 -12.73 19.04 -36.85
CA ALA A 216 -13.14 18.52 -35.54
C ALA A 216 -12.33 19.14 -34.38
N LEU A 217 -11.02 19.37 -34.58
CA LEU A 217 -10.18 20.06 -33.61
C LEU A 217 -10.55 21.54 -33.45
N ALA A 218 -10.83 22.23 -34.56
CA ALA A 218 -11.23 23.64 -34.55
C ALA A 218 -12.56 23.82 -33.80
N GLN A 219 -13.57 23.00 -34.11
CA GLN A 219 -14.87 23.01 -33.44
C GLN A 219 -14.73 22.74 -31.93
N ALA A 220 -13.95 21.74 -31.56
CA ALA A 220 -13.72 21.41 -30.15
C ALA A 220 -12.98 22.52 -29.40
N SER A 221 -12.04 23.22 -30.06
CA SER A 221 -11.33 24.37 -29.48
C SER A 221 -12.26 25.57 -29.24
N GLN A 222 -13.15 25.84 -30.20
CA GLN A 222 -14.13 26.92 -30.09
C GLN A 222 -15.11 26.63 -28.94
N ARG A 223 -15.65 25.42 -28.87
CA ARG A 223 -16.56 25.00 -27.80
C ARG A 223 -15.92 25.10 -26.42
N ARG A 224 -14.65 24.70 -26.29
CA ARG A 224 -13.90 24.89 -25.04
C ARG A 224 -13.81 26.36 -24.66
N SER A 225 -13.47 27.25 -25.60
CA SER A 225 -13.39 28.68 -25.33
C SER A 225 -14.73 29.30 -24.94
N GLU A 226 -15.84 28.84 -25.54
CA GLU A 226 -17.20 29.27 -25.20
C GLU A 226 -17.61 28.85 -23.78
N LEU A 227 -17.24 27.64 -23.35
CA LEU A 227 -17.50 27.16 -22.00
C LEU A 227 -16.64 27.91 -20.97
N GLU A 228 -15.36 28.13 -21.27
CA GLU A 228 -14.47 28.96 -20.43
C GLU A 228 -14.99 30.40 -20.31
N ALA A 229 -15.56 30.97 -21.39
CA ALA A 229 -16.18 32.29 -21.36
C ALA A 229 -17.48 32.34 -20.55
N LYS A 230 -18.34 31.31 -20.65
CA LYS A 230 -19.57 31.18 -19.85
C LYS A 230 -19.27 31.08 -18.35
N GLU A 231 -18.28 30.26 -17.97
CA GLU A 231 -17.85 30.13 -16.57
C GLU A 231 -17.25 31.44 -16.03
N ALA A 232 -16.46 32.14 -16.85
CA ALA A 232 -15.93 33.45 -16.48
C ALA A 232 -17.06 34.47 -16.22
N GLN A 233 -18.13 34.42 -17.01
CA GLN A 233 -19.30 35.29 -16.88
C GLN A 233 -20.12 34.96 -15.62
N GLU A 234 -20.35 33.68 -15.31
CA GLU A 234 -21.03 33.24 -14.07
C GLU A 234 -20.24 33.60 -12.80
N SER A 235 -18.91 33.62 -12.87
CA SER A 235 -18.07 34.01 -11.73
C SER A 235 -18.11 35.51 -11.39
N THR A 236 -18.69 36.34 -12.27
CA THR A 236 -18.74 37.81 -12.13
C THR A 236 -20.08 38.38 -11.66
N THR A 237 -21.10 37.55 -11.45
CA THR A 237 -22.35 38.03 -10.81
C THR A 237 -22.12 38.37 -9.34
N PRO A 238 -22.40 39.62 -8.88
CA PRO A 238 -22.29 39.95 -7.46
C PRO A 238 -23.36 39.18 -6.68
N VAL A 239 -22.96 38.53 -5.60
CA VAL A 239 -23.90 37.99 -4.61
C VAL A 239 -24.77 39.14 -4.12
N GLY A 240 -26.05 39.12 -4.51
CA GLY A 240 -27.05 40.09 -4.06
C GLY A 240 -27.21 40.02 -2.55
N THR A 241 -27.24 41.20 -1.93
CA THR A 241 -27.51 41.44 -0.51
C THR A 241 -28.77 40.68 -0.06
N PRO A 242 -28.74 39.89 1.03
CA PRO A 242 -29.98 39.28 1.54
C PRO A 242 -30.89 40.37 2.12
N GLY A 243 -32.11 40.48 1.58
CA GLY A 243 -33.15 41.33 2.15
C GLY A 243 -33.67 40.79 3.49
N PRO A 244 -34.19 41.67 4.37
CA PRO A 244 -34.62 41.29 5.72
C PRO A 244 -35.94 40.51 5.64
N GLY A 245 -35.92 39.22 6.00
CA GLY A 245 -37.19 38.48 6.10
C GLY A 245 -37.17 36.96 5.96
N THR A 246 -36.07 36.25 6.23
CA THR A 246 -36.11 34.77 6.33
C THR A 246 -35.52 34.27 7.65
N PRO A 247 -36.15 33.30 8.35
CA PRO A 247 -35.72 32.86 9.67
C PRO A 247 -34.47 32.00 9.59
N SER A 248 -33.56 32.21 10.53
CA SER A 248 -32.35 31.41 10.74
C SER A 248 -32.69 29.98 11.20
N LEU A 249 -32.38 28.98 10.37
CA LEU A 249 -32.26 27.61 10.85
C LEU A 249 -30.85 27.40 11.41
N GLY A 250 -30.78 27.19 12.72
CA GLY A 250 -29.55 26.95 13.46
C GLY A 250 -28.86 25.65 13.06
N LEU A 251 -27.60 25.78 12.62
CA LEU A 251 -26.64 24.69 12.61
C LEU A 251 -26.02 24.60 14.00
N THR A 252 -26.38 23.56 14.74
CA THR A 252 -25.68 23.13 15.95
C THR A 252 -24.32 22.54 15.59
N GLY A 253 -23.34 22.83 16.45
CA GLY A 253 -21.92 22.80 16.14
C GLY A 253 -21.26 21.43 16.18
N TYR A 254 -20.08 21.40 15.55
CA TYR A 254 -18.96 20.58 15.95
C TYR A 254 -17.68 21.39 15.76
N GLU A 255 -17.06 21.72 16.88
CA GLU A 255 -15.77 22.39 17.00
C GLU A 255 -14.64 21.45 16.57
N PHE A 256 -13.64 21.98 15.86
CA PHE A 256 -12.30 21.39 15.80
C PHE A 256 -11.32 22.30 16.56
N PRO A 257 -10.49 21.74 17.45
CA PRO A 257 -9.61 22.51 18.32
C PRO A 257 -8.37 23.02 17.57
N VAL A 258 -8.13 24.32 17.67
CA VAL A 258 -6.89 24.98 17.24
C VAL A 258 -5.91 24.96 18.39
N ALA A 259 -4.89 24.11 18.32
CA ALA A 259 -3.74 24.17 19.21
C ALA A 259 -2.47 23.66 18.49
N ALA A 260 -1.89 24.51 17.63
CA ALA A 260 -0.45 24.51 17.30
C ALA A 260 -0.11 25.66 16.32
N ALA A 261 -0.33 26.92 16.70
CA ALA A 261 0.27 28.06 16.01
C ALA A 261 0.30 29.33 16.88
N GLN A 262 0.68 29.21 18.15
CA GLN A 262 1.11 30.34 18.98
C GLN A 262 2.27 29.88 19.87
N LYS A 263 3.48 29.89 19.30
CA LYS A 263 4.72 29.88 20.06
C LYS A 263 5.86 30.45 19.21
N LEU A 264 5.78 31.74 18.93
CA LEU A 264 6.91 32.60 18.54
C LEU A 264 6.46 34.06 18.54
N GLN A 265 6.07 34.57 19.72
CA GLN A 265 6.05 36.01 20.04
C GLN A 265 5.64 36.18 21.51
N ALA A 266 6.59 35.92 22.41
CA ALA A 266 6.67 36.51 23.75
C ALA A 266 7.97 36.03 24.38
N THR A 267 9.06 36.72 24.06
CA THR A 267 10.22 36.76 24.96
C THR A 267 10.83 38.14 24.85
N ALA A 268 10.90 38.78 26.01
CA ALA A 268 11.67 39.97 26.34
C ALA A 268 11.12 41.32 25.83
N GLU A 269 10.16 41.85 26.60
CA GLU A 269 10.28 43.23 27.06
C GLU A 269 11.52 43.36 27.96
N GLY A 270 12.37 44.35 27.68
CA GLY A 270 13.60 44.60 28.41
C GLY A 270 14.25 45.93 28.01
N ARG A 271 13.68 47.03 28.52
CA ARG A 271 14.30 48.32 28.91
C ARG A 271 15.35 49.03 28.01
N SER A 272 14.92 50.24 27.59
CA SER A 272 15.52 51.58 27.83
C SER A 272 16.65 52.18 26.97
N ARG A 273 16.32 53.37 26.39
CA ARG A 273 17.07 54.66 26.27
C ARG A 273 18.41 54.66 25.47
N SER A 274 18.82 55.67 24.69
CA SER A 274 18.36 57.04 24.37
C SER A 274 19.22 57.62 23.22
N ASP A 275 18.74 58.73 22.62
CA ASP A 275 19.48 59.81 21.90
C ASP A 275 20.17 59.47 20.56
N SER A 276 20.36 60.37 19.58
CA SER A 276 19.82 61.67 19.09
C SER A 276 20.74 61.98 17.89
N THR A 277 20.27 62.35 16.68
CA THR A 277 20.38 63.71 16.07
C THR A 277 20.74 63.61 14.57
N GLY A 278 20.27 64.60 13.78
CA GLY A 278 20.93 65.13 12.57
C GLY A 278 20.59 64.47 11.24
N ALA A 279 19.59 64.92 10.45
CA ALA A 279 19.54 66.12 9.60
C ALA A 279 20.43 66.06 8.33
N THR A 280 19.84 66.02 7.12
CA THR A 280 19.93 67.07 6.07
C THR A 280 19.19 66.71 4.77
N SER A 281 18.37 67.67 4.30
CA SER A 281 17.65 67.81 3.02
C SER A 281 18.61 68.32 1.90
N PRO A 282 18.22 68.87 0.71
CA PRO A 282 16.90 69.15 0.06
C PRO A 282 16.85 68.72 -1.45
N THR A 283 15.82 68.89 -2.31
CA THR A 283 15.30 70.13 -2.96
C THR A 283 14.25 69.70 -4.05
N ARG A 284 12.92 69.97 -3.92
CA ARG A 284 12.04 70.99 -4.61
C ARG A 284 11.69 70.73 -6.13
N PRO A 285 10.58 71.27 -6.73
CA PRO A 285 9.14 71.27 -6.32
C PRO A 285 8.05 71.24 -7.46
N ARG A 286 6.75 71.22 -7.03
CA ARG A 286 5.48 71.75 -7.63
C ARG A 286 4.47 70.82 -8.37
N THR A 287 3.47 70.31 -7.60
CA THR A 287 1.97 70.48 -7.66
C THR A 287 1.19 70.70 -8.99
N PRO A 288 -0.17 70.51 -9.03
CA PRO A 288 -1.06 69.52 -8.38
C PRO A 288 -2.19 68.97 -9.32
N SER A 289 -2.82 67.81 -9.05
CA SER A 289 -4.30 67.66 -9.21
C SER A 289 -4.88 66.32 -8.73
N SER A 290 -6.07 66.44 -8.14
CA SER A 290 -7.19 65.49 -7.97
C SER A 290 -6.95 64.07 -7.45
N ALA A 291 -7.23 63.93 -6.15
CA ALA A 291 -8.36 63.18 -5.59
C ALA A 291 -8.71 61.78 -6.14
N ALA A 292 -8.78 60.86 -5.17
CA ALA A 292 -9.65 59.69 -5.08
C ALA A 292 -9.33 58.48 -5.98
N ALA A 293 -8.82 57.40 -5.36
CA ALA A 293 -9.62 56.21 -5.07
C ALA A 293 -8.74 55.07 -4.55
N ASN A 294 -9.22 54.45 -3.46
CA ASN A 294 -8.72 53.20 -2.90
C ASN A 294 -8.63 52.10 -3.97
N SER A 295 -7.50 51.39 -4.02
CA SER A 295 -7.45 50.03 -4.59
C SER A 295 -6.61 49.10 -3.71
N VAL A 296 -7.28 48.47 -2.75
CA VAL A 296 -6.79 47.25 -2.11
C VAL A 296 -6.88 46.13 -3.15
N ARG A 297 -5.76 45.83 -3.79
CA ARG A 297 -5.61 44.73 -4.74
C ARG A 297 -5.54 43.40 -3.98
N ARG A 298 -6.69 42.81 -3.64
CA ARG A 298 -6.77 41.46 -3.10
C ARG A 298 -6.87 40.44 -4.24
N ARG A 299 -5.74 39.80 -4.55
CA ARG A 299 -5.58 38.73 -5.54
C ARG A 299 -6.41 37.51 -5.09
N ARG A 300 -7.55 37.26 -5.73
CA ARG A 300 -8.41 36.09 -5.48
C ARG A 300 -7.96 34.96 -6.41
N LYS A 301 -7.39 33.88 -5.85
CA LYS A 301 -7.14 32.63 -6.59
C LYS A 301 -8.50 32.00 -6.93
N SER A 302 -8.91 32.03 -8.19
CA SER A 302 -9.97 31.15 -8.68
C SER A 302 -9.41 29.73 -8.82
N LYS A 303 -10.13 28.75 -8.28
CA LYS A 303 -9.82 27.32 -8.38
C LYS A 303 -11.08 26.57 -8.83
N HIS A 304 -11.59 26.91 -10.00
CA HIS A 304 -12.42 26.00 -10.79
C HIS A 304 -11.95 26.14 -12.23
N LEU A 305 -11.26 25.11 -12.73
CA LEU A 305 -10.93 24.97 -14.14
C LEU A 305 -12.18 24.46 -14.85
N ALA A 306 -12.37 24.82 -16.12
CA ALA A 306 -13.41 24.32 -17.03
C ALA A 306 -13.32 22.81 -17.31
N ARG A 307 -13.14 21.98 -16.28
CA ARG A 307 -13.02 20.52 -16.35
C ARG A 307 -14.32 19.83 -15.91
N ASP A 308 -15.18 20.55 -15.20
CA ASP A 308 -16.40 20.02 -14.57
C ASP A 308 -17.60 19.94 -15.54
N ALA A 309 -17.53 20.60 -16.70
CA ALA A 309 -18.57 20.59 -17.73
C ALA A 309 -18.52 19.39 -18.70
N LEU A 310 -17.57 18.46 -18.52
CA LEU A 310 -17.44 17.26 -19.35
C LEU A 310 -18.40 16.15 -18.87
N PRO A 311 -19.17 15.51 -19.77
CA PRO A 311 -19.89 14.28 -19.42
C PRO A 311 -18.96 13.23 -18.82
N THR A 312 -19.47 12.49 -17.83
CA THR A 312 -18.69 11.41 -17.20
C THR A 312 -18.39 10.30 -18.20
N PRO A 313 -17.17 9.72 -18.20
CA PRO A 313 -16.81 8.64 -19.11
C PRO A 313 -17.72 7.41 -18.90
N GLU A 314 -17.92 6.63 -19.97
CA GLU A 314 -18.80 5.46 -19.94
C GLU A 314 -18.31 4.37 -18.95
N PRO A 315 -19.22 3.66 -18.25
CA PRO A 315 -18.87 2.65 -17.23
C PRO A 315 -18.31 1.34 -17.79
N ASN A 316 -18.26 1.18 -19.12
CA ASN A 316 -17.88 -0.06 -19.83
C ASN A 316 -16.41 -0.11 -20.28
N LEU A 317 -15.63 0.94 -19.97
CA LEU A 317 -14.18 0.84 -20.00
C LEU A 317 -13.76 -0.26 -19.02
N PRO A 318 -12.75 -1.08 -19.33
CA PRO A 318 -12.17 -1.94 -18.31
C PRO A 318 -11.60 -0.93 -17.32
N HIS A 319 -12.23 -0.76 -16.16
CA HIS A 319 -11.75 0.23 -15.22
C HIS A 319 -10.29 -0.11 -14.92
N GLY A 320 -9.45 0.76 -15.46
CA GLY A 320 -8.03 0.68 -15.40
C GLY A 320 -7.59 0.42 -13.99
N THR A 321 -6.78 -0.59 -13.82
CA THR A 321 -6.08 -0.98 -12.60
C THR A 321 -4.82 -0.15 -12.38
N SER A 322 -4.68 0.98 -13.08
CA SER A 322 -3.96 2.13 -12.53
C SER A 322 -4.40 2.32 -11.09
N LEU A 323 -3.43 2.29 -10.19
CA LEU A 323 -3.61 2.32 -8.74
C LEU A 323 -4.09 3.69 -8.24
N GLU A 324 -4.43 4.62 -9.11
CA GLU A 324 -4.59 6.02 -8.73
C GLU A 324 -5.83 6.66 -9.35
N PRO A 325 -6.97 6.64 -8.63
CA PRO A 325 -7.81 7.82 -8.57
C PRO A 325 -7.14 8.80 -7.60
N SER A 326 -6.41 9.78 -8.14
CA SER A 326 -5.86 10.88 -7.34
C SER A 326 -6.98 11.79 -6.85
N ALA A 327 -7.50 11.53 -5.65
CA ALA A 327 -8.20 12.58 -4.91
C ALA A 327 -7.20 13.46 -4.14
N ASN A 328 -6.15 12.86 -3.56
CA ASN A 328 -5.33 13.56 -2.55
C ASN A 328 -3.80 13.38 -2.66
N THR A 329 -3.27 12.68 -3.66
CA THR A 329 -1.82 12.56 -3.88
C THR A 329 -1.51 12.44 -5.37
N THR A 330 -1.14 13.55 -6.02
CA THR A 330 -0.37 13.53 -7.26
C THR A 330 0.82 14.46 -7.12
N PRO A 331 2.05 14.01 -7.42
CA PRO A 331 3.18 14.90 -7.68
C PRO A 331 3.03 15.66 -9.01
N HIS A 332 2.20 15.15 -9.95
CA HIS A 332 1.99 15.73 -11.27
C HIS A 332 0.60 16.37 -11.43
N GLU A 333 0.58 17.55 -12.03
CA GLU A 333 -0.66 18.21 -12.43
C GLU A 333 -1.41 17.31 -13.43
N PRO A 334 -2.72 17.06 -13.23
CA PRO A 334 -3.50 16.24 -14.14
C PRO A 334 -3.37 16.79 -15.57
N ARG A 335 -3.01 15.92 -16.53
CA ARG A 335 -2.85 16.31 -17.93
C ARG A 335 -4.13 16.96 -18.42
N ALA A 336 -4.00 18.08 -19.13
CA ALA A 336 -5.15 18.73 -19.72
C ALA A 336 -5.83 17.74 -20.69
N PRO A 337 -7.16 17.56 -20.59
CA PRO A 337 -7.88 16.64 -21.47
C PRO A 337 -7.63 17.01 -22.94
N HIS A 338 -7.53 16.00 -23.79
CA HIS A 338 -7.37 16.16 -25.23
C HIS A 338 -8.48 17.05 -25.78
N LEU A 339 -8.14 17.94 -26.71
CA LEU A 339 -9.09 18.93 -27.24
C LEU A 339 -10.36 18.27 -27.78
N LEU A 340 -10.22 17.13 -28.47
CA LEU A 340 -11.36 16.34 -29.00
C LEU A 340 -12.33 15.83 -27.92
N GLY A 341 -11.93 15.78 -26.64
CA GLY A 341 -12.84 15.48 -25.53
C GLY A 341 -13.96 16.51 -25.36
N TRP A 342 -13.80 17.70 -25.96
CA TRP A 342 -14.78 18.79 -26.02
C TRP A 342 -15.60 18.83 -27.31
N SER A 343 -15.45 17.83 -28.19
CA SER A 343 -16.23 17.75 -29.43
C SER A 343 -17.73 17.67 -29.16
N GLU A 344 -18.53 18.18 -30.09
CA GLU A 344 -20.00 18.08 -30.05
C GLU A 344 -20.47 16.65 -30.35
N ASP A 345 -19.71 15.93 -31.17
CA ASP A 345 -19.96 14.53 -31.48
C ASP A 345 -19.67 13.67 -30.24
N GLU A 346 -20.73 13.10 -29.67
CA GLU A 346 -20.66 12.25 -28.47
C GLU A 346 -19.66 11.11 -28.63
N LYS A 347 -19.62 10.50 -29.83
CA LYS A 347 -18.70 9.39 -30.14
C LYS A 347 -17.23 9.83 -30.14
N ILE A 348 -16.92 11.00 -30.70
CA ILE A 348 -15.55 11.55 -30.72
C ILE A 348 -15.11 11.92 -29.31
N ALA A 349 -15.99 12.62 -28.58
CA ALA A 349 -15.73 13.04 -27.22
C ALA A 349 -15.48 11.83 -26.30
N LEU A 350 -16.26 10.76 -26.43
CA LEU A 350 -16.10 9.53 -25.67
C LEU A 350 -14.79 8.80 -26.01
N LEU A 351 -14.50 8.58 -27.29
CA LEU A 351 -13.24 7.93 -27.71
C LEU A 351 -12.01 8.73 -27.26
N ALA A 352 -12.04 10.06 -27.40
CA ALA A 352 -10.94 10.92 -26.95
C ALA A 352 -10.71 10.84 -25.44
N ARG A 353 -11.79 10.81 -24.63
CA ARG A 353 -11.70 10.66 -23.17
C ARG A 353 -11.18 9.29 -22.75
N ASN A 354 -11.62 8.24 -23.43
CA ASN A 354 -11.13 6.89 -23.17
C ASN A 354 -9.63 6.77 -23.48
N ILE A 355 -9.19 7.39 -24.57
CA ILE A 355 -7.77 7.49 -24.94
C ILE A 355 -6.99 8.22 -23.86
N ASP A 356 -7.44 9.38 -23.39
CA ASP A 356 -6.77 10.11 -22.29
C ASP A 356 -6.68 9.26 -21.02
N ALA A 357 -7.78 8.60 -20.62
CA ALA A 357 -7.80 7.76 -19.43
C ALA A 357 -6.84 6.56 -19.54
N MET A 358 -6.74 5.93 -20.71
CA MET A 358 -5.79 4.85 -20.97
C MET A 358 -4.34 5.35 -21.05
N GLU A 359 -4.08 6.53 -21.61
CA GLU A 359 -2.76 7.15 -21.63
C GLU A 359 -2.28 7.50 -20.21
N ASP A 360 -3.17 8.00 -19.36
CA ASP A 360 -2.87 8.28 -17.95
C ASP A 360 -2.63 6.99 -17.16
N GLU A 361 -3.35 5.89 -17.44
CA GLU A 361 -3.10 4.58 -16.80
C GLU A 361 -1.76 3.95 -17.19
N LEU A 362 -1.29 4.15 -18.42
CA LEU A 362 0.01 3.63 -18.87
C LEU A 362 1.20 4.40 -18.28
N ARG A 363 0.93 5.55 -17.67
CA ARG A 363 1.93 6.43 -17.09
C ARG A 363 2.01 6.21 -15.57
N SER A 364 3.22 6.27 -15.03
CA SER A 364 3.45 6.29 -13.60
C SER A 364 3.12 7.69 -13.03
N ASN A 365 2.67 7.74 -11.78
CA ASN A 365 2.49 8.99 -11.05
C ASN A 365 3.72 9.37 -10.21
N GLY A 366 4.84 8.67 -10.44
CA GLY A 366 6.12 8.96 -9.79
C GLY A 366 6.86 10.13 -10.44
N ALA A 367 7.93 10.59 -9.81
CA ALA A 367 8.66 11.79 -10.22
C ALA A 367 9.28 11.71 -11.63
N LYS A 368 9.53 10.50 -12.17
CA LYS A 368 10.12 10.32 -13.51
C LYS A 368 9.04 10.22 -14.59
N GLY A 369 7.79 9.90 -14.23
CA GLY A 369 6.68 9.76 -15.16
C GLY A 369 6.88 8.69 -16.24
N LEU A 370 7.52 7.57 -15.90
CA LEU A 370 7.72 6.41 -16.78
C LEU A 370 6.39 5.97 -17.43
N VAL A 371 6.46 5.70 -18.73
CA VAL A 371 5.32 5.19 -19.51
C VAL A 371 5.62 3.77 -19.95
N TRP A 372 4.67 2.86 -19.78
CA TRP A 372 4.78 1.50 -20.32
C TRP A 372 4.90 1.55 -21.85
N PRO A 373 5.82 0.80 -22.51
CA PRO A 373 6.63 -0.31 -21.98
C PRO A 373 8.09 0.04 -21.63
N GLN A 374 8.42 1.31 -21.35
CA GLN A 374 9.82 1.71 -21.05
C GLN A 374 10.41 0.99 -19.83
N ASN A 375 9.55 0.51 -18.92
CA ASN A 375 9.92 -0.24 -17.73
C ASN A 375 10.34 -1.70 -18.01
N VAL A 376 10.15 -2.23 -19.23
CA VAL A 376 10.41 -3.65 -19.55
C VAL A 376 11.90 -3.89 -19.83
N THR A 377 12.72 -3.71 -18.80
CA THR A 377 14.18 -3.93 -18.84
C THR A 377 14.62 -4.84 -17.71
N TYR A 378 15.73 -5.56 -17.91
CA TYR A 378 16.32 -6.40 -16.86
C TYR A 378 16.76 -5.58 -15.64
N ALA A 379 17.26 -4.36 -15.88
CA ALA A 379 17.67 -3.44 -14.80
C ALA A 379 16.48 -2.98 -13.94
N HIS A 380 15.35 -2.62 -14.55
CA HIS A 380 14.16 -2.22 -13.80
C HIS A 380 13.56 -3.39 -13.00
N PHE A 381 13.58 -4.60 -13.57
CA PHE A 381 13.16 -5.79 -12.83
C PHE A 381 14.11 -6.13 -11.67
N ALA A 382 15.43 -6.04 -11.87
CA ALA A 382 16.42 -6.23 -10.81
C ALA A 382 16.25 -5.23 -9.66
N ASP A 383 15.96 -3.97 -9.97
CA ASP A 383 15.64 -2.93 -8.97
C ASP A 383 14.42 -3.35 -8.13
N PHE A 384 13.32 -3.80 -8.76
CA PHE A 384 12.17 -4.33 -8.05
C PHE A 384 12.47 -5.58 -7.18
N MET A 385 13.38 -6.44 -7.63
CA MET A 385 13.78 -7.63 -6.86
C MET A 385 14.44 -7.24 -5.52
N ILE A 386 15.17 -6.13 -5.46
CA ILE A 386 15.87 -5.68 -4.24
C ILE A 386 14.95 -4.88 -3.32
N ILE A 387 13.98 -4.14 -3.87
CA ILE A 387 13.04 -3.34 -3.06
C ILE A 387 12.24 -4.26 -2.11
N PRO A 388 12.14 -3.93 -0.80
CA PRO A 388 11.45 -4.74 0.20
C PRO A 388 9.91 -4.64 0.13
N THR A 389 9.34 -4.79 -1.08
CA THR A 389 7.89 -4.83 -1.33
C THR A 389 7.53 -6.00 -2.23
N LEU A 390 6.32 -6.54 -2.05
CA LEU A 390 5.81 -7.65 -2.86
C LEU A 390 4.89 -7.18 -3.99
N VAL A 391 4.56 -5.89 -4.02
CA VAL A 391 3.68 -5.31 -5.05
C VAL A 391 4.49 -4.44 -6.00
N TYR A 392 4.52 -4.89 -7.25
CA TYR A 392 5.15 -4.19 -8.37
C TYR A 392 4.37 -2.92 -8.74
N GLN A 393 5.12 -1.83 -8.95
CA GLN A 393 4.68 -0.57 -9.54
C GLN A 393 5.74 -0.07 -10.52
N LEU A 394 5.35 0.79 -11.48
CA LEU A 394 6.31 1.36 -12.44
C LEU A 394 7.37 2.21 -11.75
N GLU A 395 6.97 2.94 -10.71
CA GLU A 395 7.83 3.80 -9.92
C GLU A 395 7.53 3.66 -8.43
N TYR A 396 8.57 3.91 -7.63
CA TYR A 396 8.51 3.89 -6.18
C TYR A 396 9.03 5.22 -5.65
N PRO A 397 8.54 5.70 -4.49
CA PRO A 397 9.13 6.85 -3.83
C PRO A 397 10.56 6.52 -3.39
N ARG A 398 11.52 7.37 -3.77
CA ARG A 398 12.95 7.17 -3.50
C ARG A 398 13.51 8.22 -2.54
N THR A 399 14.50 7.84 -1.74
CA THR A 399 15.33 8.77 -0.97
C THR A 399 16.42 9.38 -1.87
N ALA A 400 16.87 10.59 -1.55
CA ALA A 400 17.89 11.28 -2.35
C ALA A 400 19.29 10.69 -2.19
N THR A 401 19.61 10.18 -1.00
CA THR A 401 20.92 9.62 -0.65
C THR A 401 20.75 8.32 0.15
N MET A 402 21.79 7.49 0.14
CA MET A 402 21.92 6.28 0.96
C MET A 402 22.87 6.59 2.13
N ASN A 403 22.47 6.26 3.35
CA ASN A 403 23.31 6.37 4.53
C ASN A 403 23.96 5.01 4.85
N PRO A 404 25.27 4.81 4.57
CA PRO A 404 25.93 3.53 4.79
C PRO A 404 26.01 3.13 6.27
N PHE A 405 26.00 4.09 7.20
CA PHE A 405 26.00 3.79 8.63
C PHE A 405 24.68 3.15 9.07
N VAL A 406 23.55 3.55 8.49
CA VAL A 406 22.26 2.92 8.75
C VAL A 406 22.28 1.47 8.27
N VAL A 407 22.84 1.21 7.08
CA VAL A 407 23.00 -0.15 6.56
C VAL A 407 23.84 -1.00 7.52
N LEU A 408 25.01 -0.50 7.94
CA LEU A 408 25.88 -1.20 8.89
C LEU A 408 25.19 -1.46 10.23
N GLU A 409 24.49 -0.46 10.77
CA GLU A 409 23.68 -0.57 11.99
C GLU A 409 22.64 -1.70 11.86
N LYS A 410 21.91 -1.76 10.73
CA LYS A 410 20.92 -2.82 10.49
C LYS A 410 21.54 -4.19 10.28
N ILE A 411 22.73 -4.28 9.68
CA ILE A 411 23.49 -5.54 9.57
C ILE A 411 23.86 -6.06 10.97
N ILE A 412 24.44 -5.21 11.81
CA ILE A 412 24.81 -5.56 13.20
C ILE A 412 23.56 -5.96 13.98
N ALA A 413 22.48 -5.17 13.89
CA ALA A 413 21.21 -5.47 14.55
C ALA A 413 20.60 -6.81 14.08
N THR A 414 20.72 -7.13 12.79
CA THR A 414 20.26 -8.41 12.24
C THR A 414 21.02 -9.58 12.84
N PHE A 415 22.36 -9.56 12.81
CA PHE A 415 23.17 -10.63 13.41
C PHE A 415 23.01 -10.72 14.94
N GLY A 416 22.87 -9.59 15.62
CA GLY A 416 22.58 -9.54 17.05
C GLY A 416 21.23 -10.15 17.40
N THR A 417 20.18 -9.80 16.65
CA THR A 417 18.83 -10.38 16.82
C THR A 417 18.82 -11.87 16.52
N PHE A 418 19.50 -12.33 15.47
CA PHE A 418 19.68 -13.76 15.20
C PHE A 418 20.39 -14.49 16.33
N SER A 419 21.42 -13.88 16.92
CA SER A 419 22.14 -14.44 18.07
C SER A 419 21.25 -14.54 19.32
N LEU A 420 20.38 -13.55 19.55
CA LEU A 420 19.39 -13.59 20.64
C LEU A 420 18.36 -14.71 20.43
N ILE A 421 17.79 -14.82 19.22
CA ILE A 421 16.84 -15.88 18.84
C ILE A 421 17.50 -17.25 19.05
N TYR A 422 18.75 -17.40 18.62
CA TYR A 422 19.55 -18.59 18.83
C TYR A 422 19.67 -18.92 20.33
N THR A 423 20.13 -17.97 21.14
CA THR A 423 20.36 -18.20 22.58
C THR A 423 19.08 -18.57 23.31
N ILE A 424 17.98 -17.88 23.03
CA ILE A 424 16.67 -18.17 23.60
C ILE A 424 16.20 -19.57 23.19
N THR A 425 16.37 -19.92 21.91
CA THR A 425 15.95 -21.23 21.41
C THR A 425 16.73 -22.37 22.08
N GLU A 426 18.05 -22.24 22.16
CA GLU A 426 18.91 -23.29 22.72
C GLU A 426 18.76 -23.46 24.23
N HIS A 427 18.67 -22.37 25.00
CA HIS A 427 18.72 -22.44 26.46
C HIS A 427 17.34 -22.41 27.12
N TYR A 428 16.32 -21.85 26.46
CA TYR A 428 15.00 -21.62 27.04
C TYR A 428 13.84 -22.32 26.32
N ILE A 429 14.04 -22.80 25.08
CA ILE A 429 13.00 -23.54 24.34
C ILE A 429 13.33 -25.03 24.28
N LEU A 430 14.48 -25.40 23.69
CA LEU A 430 14.84 -26.81 23.47
C LEU A 430 14.83 -27.69 24.74
N PRO A 431 15.37 -27.24 25.90
CA PRO A 431 15.39 -28.06 27.12
C PRO A 431 14.00 -28.34 27.70
N TYR A 432 13.03 -27.48 27.40
CA TYR A 432 11.65 -27.55 27.86
C TYR A 432 10.70 -28.14 26.80
N THR A 433 11.25 -28.77 25.77
CA THR A 433 10.45 -29.50 24.77
C THR A 433 9.63 -30.59 25.47
N PRO A 434 8.31 -30.73 25.19
CA PRO A 434 7.44 -31.63 25.93
C PRO A 434 7.91 -33.08 25.86
N LYS A 435 8.05 -33.72 27.02
CA LYS A 435 8.25 -35.17 27.11
C LYS A 435 6.89 -35.87 27.18
N PRO A 436 6.80 -37.17 26.80
CA PRO A 436 5.52 -37.91 26.82
C PRO A 436 4.79 -37.90 28.17
N GLU A 437 5.53 -37.67 29.26
CA GLU A 437 5.04 -37.68 30.65
C GLU A 437 4.57 -36.30 31.12
N ASP A 438 4.87 -35.22 30.39
CA ASP A 438 4.52 -33.86 30.79
C ASP A 438 3.07 -33.53 30.44
N THR A 439 2.38 -32.84 31.36
CA THR A 439 1.05 -32.30 31.05
C THR A 439 1.15 -31.16 30.03
N LEU A 440 0.12 -31.01 29.20
CA LEU A 440 0.02 -29.90 28.23
C LEU A 440 0.14 -28.53 28.91
N PHE A 441 -0.45 -28.37 30.09
CA PHE A 441 -0.40 -27.12 30.84
C PHE A 441 1.02 -26.76 31.31
N LYS A 442 1.77 -27.74 31.84
CA LYS A 442 3.16 -27.53 32.27
C LYS A 442 4.05 -27.12 31.09
N SER A 443 3.89 -27.82 29.96
CA SER A 443 4.61 -27.51 28.73
C SER A 443 4.29 -26.10 28.21
N PHE A 444 3.01 -25.74 28.21
CA PHE A 444 2.54 -24.42 27.83
C PHE A 444 3.19 -23.31 28.67
N VAL A 445 3.13 -23.42 30.00
CA VAL A 445 3.64 -22.37 30.90
C VAL A 445 5.15 -22.17 30.73
N ASN A 446 5.90 -23.26 30.59
CA ASN A 446 7.36 -23.21 30.43
C ASN A 446 7.76 -22.60 29.07
N LEU A 447 6.99 -22.86 28.00
CA LEU A 447 7.32 -22.41 26.64
C LEU A 447 6.69 -21.07 26.26
N ALA A 448 5.62 -20.63 26.93
CA ALA A 448 4.88 -19.41 26.59
C ALA A 448 5.76 -18.16 26.56
N LEU A 449 6.53 -17.93 27.62
CA LEU A 449 7.38 -16.73 27.72
C LEU A 449 8.58 -16.76 26.75
N PRO A 450 9.38 -17.84 26.67
CA PRO A 450 10.47 -17.92 25.69
C PRO A 450 9.98 -17.77 24.25
N MET A 451 8.88 -18.43 23.88
CA MET A 451 8.32 -18.37 22.53
C MET A 451 7.78 -16.98 22.17
N ILE A 452 7.09 -16.28 23.09
CA ILE A 452 6.60 -14.93 22.80
C ILE A 452 7.75 -13.94 22.69
N ILE A 453 8.80 -14.04 23.51
CA ILE A 453 10.00 -13.20 23.37
C ILE A 453 10.64 -13.45 22.01
N ASN A 454 10.80 -14.71 21.62
CA ASN A 454 11.38 -15.07 20.32
C ASN A 454 10.56 -14.50 19.15
N TYR A 455 9.23 -14.53 19.25
CA TYR A 455 8.34 -13.93 18.28
C TYR A 455 8.47 -12.40 18.20
N LEU A 456 8.67 -11.72 19.34
CA LEU A 456 8.86 -10.27 19.41
C LEU A 456 10.20 -9.82 18.81
N LEU A 457 11.17 -10.71 18.65
CA LEU A 457 12.43 -10.47 17.94
C LEU A 457 12.19 -10.46 16.42
N ILE A 458 11.47 -9.43 15.97
CA ILE A 458 11.06 -9.25 14.57
C ILE A 458 12.28 -8.97 13.69
N ILE A 459 12.89 -10.02 13.12
CA ILE A 459 14.00 -9.93 12.15
C ILE A 459 13.62 -9.06 10.95
N PHE A 460 12.34 -9.09 10.58
CA PHE A 460 11.77 -8.35 9.45
C PHE A 460 12.03 -6.83 9.54
N GLU A 461 12.07 -6.25 10.75
CA GLU A 461 12.36 -4.82 10.92
C GLU A 461 13.80 -4.44 10.57
N CYS A 462 14.76 -5.32 10.88
CA CYS A 462 16.16 -5.04 10.60
C CYS A 462 16.47 -5.27 9.12
N VAL A 463 16.01 -6.41 8.58
CA VAL A 463 16.30 -6.82 7.21
C VAL A 463 15.61 -5.91 6.19
N CYS A 464 14.30 -5.67 6.32
CA CYS A 464 13.57 -4.85 5.35
C CYS A 464 14.03 -3.39 5.37
N GLN A 465 14.38 -2.83 6.52
CA GLN A 465 14.97 -1.49 6.56
C GLN A 465 16.37 -1.44 5.93
N GLY A 466 17.20 -2.46 6.13
CA GLY A 466 18.49 -2.57 5.46
C GLY A 466 18.35 -2.57 3.94
N PHE A 467 17.45 -3.41 3.40
CA PHE A 467 17.14 -3.43 1.96
C PHE A 467 16.46 -2.15 1.46
N ALA A 468 15.64 -1.49 2.28
CA ALA A 468 15.03 -0.21 1.94
C ALA A 468 16.09 0.87 1.76
N GLU A 469 17.07 0.94 2.67
CA GLU A 469 18.19 1.87 2.57
C GLU A 469 19.08 1.54 1.34
N LEU A 470 19.42 0.27 1.12
CA LEU A 470 20.21 -0.19 -0.03
C LEU A 470 19.55 0.14 -1.38
N SER A 471 18.23 0.03 -1.45
CA SER A 471 17.45 0.31 -2.65
C SER A 471 16.96 1.76 -2.73
N TYR A 472 17.36 2.66 -1.83
CA TYR A 472 16.85 4.03 -1.76
C TYR A 472 15.31 4.09 -1.64
N PHE A 473 14.66 3.08 -1.10
CA PHE A 473 13.21 3.01 -0.97
C PHE A 473 12.73 3.86 0.22
N ALA A 474 11.81 4.77 -0.05
CA ALA A 474 11.37 5.77 0.93
C ALA A 474 10.13 5.37 1.74
N ASP A 475 9.34 4.37 1.31
CA ASP A 475 8.21 3.88 2.10
C ASP A 475 8.68 2.78 3.05
N ARG A 476 9.04 3.15 4.29
CA ARG A 476 9.62 2.23 5.28
C ARG A 476 8.57 1.72 6.29
N GLU A 477 7.29 1.88 6.00
CA GLU A 477 6.20 1.40 6.86
C GLU A 477 5.87 -0.07 6.56
N PHE A 478 6.76 -0.98 6.95
CA PHE A 478 6.58 -2.42 6.73
C PHE A 478 5.60 -3.08 7.71
N TYR A 479 5.38 -2.46 8.85
CA TYR A 479 4.38 -2.81 9.85
C TYR A 479 3.86 -1.54 10.54
N GLN A 480 2.76 -1.68 11.27
CA GLN A 480 2.16 -0.64 12.10
C GLN A 480 2.17 -1.05 13.57
N ASP A 481 1.56 -0.27 14.44
CA ASP A 481 1.35 -0.53 15.87
C ASP A 481 0.40 -1.74 16.11
N TRP A 482 0.82 -2.92 15.65
CA TRP A 482 0.05 -4.16 15.72
C TRP A 482 -0.08 -4.67 17.17
N TRP A 483 0.83 -4.29 18.06
CA TRP A 483 0.77 -4.60 19.50
C TRP A 483 -0.43 -3.96 20.21
N ASN A 484 -0.95 -2.85 19.64
CA ASN A 484 -2.16 -2.17 20.10
C ASN A 484 -3.44 -2.72 19.46
N SER A 485 -3.37 -3.84 18.74
CA SER A 485 -4.53 -4.41 18.08
C SER A 485 -5.55 -4.93 19.09
N THR A 486 -6.83 -4.65 18.85
CA THR A 486 -7.95 -5.14 19.68
C THR A 486 -8.72 -6.29 19.04
N SER A 487 -8.33 -6.68 17.82
CA SER A 487 -8.94 -7.77 17.05
C SER A 487 -7.93 -8.40 16.09
N TRP A 488 -8.13 -9.69 15.78
CA TRP A 488 -7.29 -10.43 14.83
C TRP A 488 -7.30 -9.85 13.41
N ASP A 489 -8.43 -9.29 12.98
CA ASP A 489 -8.53 -8.58 11.69
C ASP A 489 -7.64 -7.34 11.65
N GLN A 490 -7.56 -6.56 12.73
CA GLN A 490 -6.65 -5.42 12.81
C GLN A 490 -5.19 -5.87 12.82
N PHE A 491 -4.87 -6.91 13.58
CA PHE A 491 -3.52 -7.48 13.64
C PHE A 491 -3.02 -7.94 12.26
N SER A 492 -3.84 -8.69 11.52
CA SER A 492 -3.50 -9.22 10.19
C SER A 492 -3.13 -8.13 9.17
N ARG A 493 -3.69 -6.92 9.33
CA ARG A 493 -3.43 -5.76 8.47
C ARG A 493 -2.16 -4.99 8.85
N LYS A 494 -1.78 -5.04 10.13
CA LYS A 494 -0.70 -4.22 10.71
C LYS A 494 0.64 -4.95 10.85
N TRP A 495 0.64 -6.27 11.05
CA TRP A 495 1.85 -7.03 11.37
C TRP A 495 2.85 -7.14 10.20
N ASN A 496 2.38 -7.53 9.02
CA ASN A 496 3.23 -7.70 7.83
C ASN A 496 2.53 -7.03 6.63
N LYS A 497 2.77 -5.73 6.48
CA LYS A 497 2.09 -4.94 5.44
C LYS A 497 2.45 -5.37 4.02
N PRO A 498 3.69 -5.75 3.68
CA PRO A 498 3.99 -6.23 2.32
C PRO A 498 3.15 -7.45 1.91
N VAL A 499 3.04 -8.47 2.77
CA VAL A 499 2.23 -9.67 2.48
C VAL A 499 0.74 -9.33 2.49
N HIS A 500 0.27 -8.58 3.49
CA HIS A 500 -1.13 -8.16 3.54
C HIS A 500 -1.55 -7.38 2.29
N THR A 501 -0.71 -6.45 1.85
CA THR A 501 -0.93 -5.64 0.66
C THR A 501 -0.95 -6.46 -0.62
N PHE A 502 -0.06 -7.47 -0.72
CA PHE A 502 -0.07 -8.42 -1.83
C PHE A 502 -1.38 -9.20 -1.87
N LEU A 503 -1.79 -9.79 -0.74
CA LEU A 503 -3.05 -10.54 -0.63
C LEU A 503 -4.26 -9.66 -0.94
N LEU A 504 -4.29 -8.43 -0.42
CA LEU A 504 -5.36 -7.48 -0.65
C LEU A 504 -5.53 -7.15 -2.14
N ARG A 505 -4.41 -6.93 -2.85
CA ARG A 505 -4.42 -6.56 -4.27
C ARG A 505 -4.69 -7.75 -5.20
N HIS A 506 -3.91 -8.82 -5.05
CA HIS A 506 -3.87 -9.89 -6.04
C HIS A 506 -4.82 -11.05 -5.73
N VAL A 507 -5.27 -11.17 -4.47
CA VAL A 507 -6.16 -12.27 -4.05
C VAL A 507 -7.54 -11.71 -3.74
N TYR A 508 -7.66 -10.80 -2.77
CA TYR A 508 -8.94 -10.28 -2.32
C TYR A 508 -9.65 -9.47 -3.42
N ALA A 509 -9.01 -8.44 -3.97
CA ALA A 509 -9.60 -7.62 -5.03
C ALA A 509 -9.85 -8.44 -6.31
N SER A 510 -8.91 -9.31 -6.70
CA SER A 510 -9.10 -10.19 -7.86
C SER A 510 -10.23 -11.20 -7.66
N SER A 511 -10.45 -11.72 -6.45
CA SER A 511 -11.56 -12.64 -6.15
C SER A 511 -12.91 -11.93 -6.15
N MET A 512 -12.97 -10.69 -5.70
CA MET A 512 -14.20 -9.89 -5.80
C MET A 512 -14.55 -9.55 -7.25
N ASP A 513 -13.56 -9.13 -8.05
CA ASP A 513 -13.83 -8.66 -9.42
C ASP A 513 -13.98 -9.82 -10.41
N GLY A 514 -13.09 -10.83 -10.34
CA GLY A 514 -13.06 -11.95 -11.27
C GLY A 514 -14.15 -13.00 -11.00
N LEU A 515 -14.32 -13.39 -9.74
CA LEU A 515 -15.30 -14.41 -9.32
C LEU A 515 -16.62 -13.82 -8.81
N ARG A 516 -16.76 -12.48 -8.77
CA ARG A 516 -17.95 -11.77 -8.27
C ARG A 516 -18.37 -12.20 -6.85
N LEU A 517 -17.39 -12.53 -6.01
CA LEU A 517 -17.63 -12.99 -4.64
C LEU A 517 -18.05 -11.84 -3.71
N SER A 518 -18.83 -12.17 -2.68
CA SER A 518 -19.16 -11.24 -1.59
C SER A 518 -17.89 -10.85 -0.82
N ARG A 519 -17.90 -9.70 -0.13
CA ARG A 519 -16.77 -9.26 0.73
C ARG A 519 -16.36 -10.31 1.77
N MET A 520 -17.35 -11.01 2.34
CA MET A 520 -17.10 -12.06 3.33
C MET A 520 -16.48 -13.31 2.70
N SER A 521 -16.97 -13.71 1.52
CA SER A 521 -16.42 -14.84 0.77
C SER A 521 -15.00 -14.54 0.25
N ALA A 522 -14.74 -13.32 -0.24
CA ALA A 522 -13.40 -12.91 -0.67
C ALA A 522 -12.41 -12.85 0.50
N ALA A 523 -12.85 -12.39 1.68
CA ALA A 523 -12.05 -12.44 2.89
C ALA A 523 -11.75 -13.89 3.28
N PHE A 524 -12.75 -14.78 3.28
CA PHE A 524 -12.56 -16.21 3.54
C PHE A 524 -11.55 -16.84 2.58
N VAL A 525 -11.67 -16.62 1.27
CA VAL A 525 -10.71 -17.13 0.27
C VAL A 525 -9.29 -16.62 0.52
N THR A 526 -9.16 -15.35 0.90
CA THR A 526 -7.85 -14.74 1.21
C THR A 526 -7.22 -15.37 2.46
N PHE A 527 -8.00 -15.57 3.52
CA PHE A 527 -7.54 -16.25 4.73
C PHE A 527 -7.24 -17.73 4.47
N LEU A 528 -8.06 -18.42 3.67
CA LEU A 528 -7.85 -19.81 3.29
C LEU A 528 -6.54 -20.00 2.53
N LEU A 529 -6.28 -19.15 1.53
CA LEU A 529 -5.02 -19.20 0.77
C LEU A 529 -3.82 -18.91 1.70
N SER A 530 -3.93 -17.90 2.57
CA SER A 530 -2.90 -17.60 3.56
C SER A 530 -2.63 -18.82 4.45
N ALA A 531 -3.68 -19.46 4.98
CA ALA A 531 -3.55 -20.62 5.85
C ALA A 531 -2.90 -21.84 5.16
N LEU A 532 -3.24 -22.07 3.88
CA LEU A 532 -2.61 -23.11 3.08
C LEU A 532 -1.11 -22.85 2.85
N CYS A 533 -0.72 -21.59 2.58
CA CYS A 533 0.70 -21.23 2.42
C CYS A 533 1.49 -21.40 3.74
N HIS A 534 0.90 -21.06 4.89
CA HIS A 534 1.55 -21.26 6.18
C HIS A 534 1.69 -22.75 6.52
N GLU A 535 0.64 -23.54 6.30
CA GLU A 535 0.71 -25.00 6.45
C GLU A 535 1.72 -25.63 5.50
N LEU A 536 1.83 -25.13 4.25
CA LEU A 536 2.83 -25.59 3.30
C LEU A 536 4.25 -25.38 3.84
N VAL A 537 4.55 -24.20 4.40
CA VAL A 537 5.85 -23.94 5.02
C VAL A 537 6.09 -24.91 6.18
N MET A 538 5.10 -25.11 7.06
CA MET A 538 5.23 -26.04 8.18
C MET A 538 5.41 -27.49 7.72
N ALA A 539 4.71 -27.91 6.66
CA ALA A 539 4.79 -29.25 6.09
C ALA A 539 6.18 -29.53 5.51
N VAL A 540 6.80 -28.54 4.86
CA VAL A 540 8.17 -28.68 4.34
C VAL A 540 9.20 -28.66 5.46
N VAL A 541 9.09 -27.72 6.39
CA VAL A 541 10.03 -27.57 7.52
C VAL A 541 10.02 -28.80 8.43
N SER A 542 8.84 -29.34 8.73
CA SER A 542 8.69 -30.53 9.59
C SER A 542 8.77 -31.87 8.85
N LYS A 543 8.75 -31.84 7.50
CA LYS A 543 8.61 -33.00 6.61
C LYS A 543 7.38 -33.87 6.93
N LYS A 544 6.35 -33.29 7.56
CA LYS A 544 5.12 -33.96 7.98
C LYS A 544 3.93 -33.04 7.74
N VAL A 545 2.85 -33.57 7.16
CA VAL A 545 1.61 -32.81 7.00
C VAL A 545 0.79 -32.97 8.28
N ARG A 546 0.66 -31.90 9.07
CA ARG A 546 -0.12 -31.85 10.30
C ARG A 546 -0.85 -30.51 10.36
N PRO A 547 -2.17 -30.47 10.10
CA PRO A 547 -2.91 -29.23 9.85
C PRO A 547 -3.15 -28.36 11.11
N TYR A 548 -2.27 -28.39 12.11
CA TYR A 548 -2.42 -27.62 13.34
C TYR A 548 -2.38 -26.11 13.05
N LEU A 549 -1.41 -25.64 12.27
CA LEU A 549 -1.32 -24.22 11.91
C LEU A 549 -2.50 -23.80 11.03
N PHE A 550 -2.86 -24.63 10.05
CA PHE A 550 -4.05 -24.42 9.23
C PHE A 550 -5.32 -24.25 10.08
N LEU A 551 -5.59 -25.19 11.00
CA LEU A 551 -6.79 -25.17 11.83
C LEU A 551 -6.79 -23.97 12.79
N MET A 552 -5.65 -23.64 13.40
CA MET A 552 -5.53 -22.47 14.28
C MET A 552 -5.75 -21.16 13.52
N GLN A 553 -5.22 -21.01 12.30
CA GLN A 553 -5.44 -19.82 11.48
C GLN A 553 -6.88 -19.71 10.98
N MET A 554 -7.49 -20.82 10.53
CA MET A 554 -8.91 -20.81 10.15
C MET A 554 -9.82 -20.52 11.35
N GLY A 555 -9.43 -20.96 12.56
CA GLY A 555 -10.09 -20.63 13.83
C GLY A 555 -10.07 -19.14 14.18
N GLN A 556 -9.20 -18.33 13.58
CA GLN A 556 -9.19 -16.88 13.78
C GLN A 556 -10.45 -16.21 13.18
N LEU A 557 -11.05 -16.76 12.12
CA LEU A 557 -12.24 -16.16 11.50
C LEU A 557 -13.47 -16.14 12.43
N PRO A 558 -13.84 -17.25 13.11
CA PRO A 558 -14.82 -17.22 14.20
C PRO A 558 -14.47 -16.23 15.31
N LEU A 559 -13.20 -16.16 15.71
CA LEU A 559 -12.74 -15.21 16.74
C LEU A 559 -12.90 -13.75 16.30
N ILE A 560 -12.70 -13.45 15.01
CA ILE A 560 -12.96 -12.13 14.43
C ILE A 560 -14.46 -11.83 14.47
N ALA A 561 -15.32 -12.79 14.12
CA ALA A 561 -16.76 -12.61 14.20
C ALA A 561 -17.23 -12.36 15.64
N LEU A 562 -16.68 -13.09 16.61
CA LEU A 562 -16.94 -12.88 18.04
C LEU A 562 -16.44 -11.51 18.51
N GLY A 563 -15.27 -11.07 18.06
CA GLY A 563 -14.70 -9.76 18.36
C GLY A 563 -15.51 -8.58 17.79
N ARG A 564 -16.38 -8.82 16.80
CA ARG A 564 -17.31 -7.81 16.26
C ARG A 564 -18.57 -7.63 17.11
N LEU A 565 -18.80 -8.49 18.12
CA LEU A 565 -19.91 -8.32 19.04
C LEU A 565 -19.80 -6.98 19.79
N PRO A 566 -20.93 -6.28 20.00
CA PRO A 566 -20.92 -4.93 20.58
C PRO A 566 -20.34 -4.87 22.00
N ILE A 567 -20.43 -5.96 22.77
CA ILE A 567 -19.86 -6.08 24.12
C ILE A 567 -18.34 -6.00 24.10
N VAL A 568 -17.70 -6.74 23.19
CA VAL A 568 -16.24 -6.76 23.04
C VAL A 568 -15.74 -5.47 22.40
N ARG A 569 -16.49 -4.94 21.41
CA ARG A 569 -16.14 -3.69 20.74
C ARG A 569 -16.19 -2.48 21.66
N ARG A 570 -17.04 -2.51 22.70
CA ARG A 570 -17.14 -1.43 23.69
C ARG A 570 -15.92 -1.35 24.61
N ASN A 571 -15.23 -2.47 24.85
CA ASN A 571 -14.06 -2.50 25.72
C ASN A 571 -12.78 -2.87 24.95
N LYS A 572 -12.07 -1.84 24.49
CA LYS A 572 -10.80 -1.97 23.75
C LYS A 572 -9.72 -2.72 24.56
N THR A 573 -9.67 -2.51 25.87
CA THR A 573 -8.67 -3.15 26.74
C THR A 573 -8.86 -4.66 26.80
N ILE A 574 -10.11 -5.12 26.98
CA ILE A 574 -10.41 -6.57 26.96
C ILE A 574 -10.06 -7.16 25.59
N GLY A 575 -10.39 -6.46 24.50
CA GLY A 575 -10.01 -6.91 23.15
C GLY A 575 -8.50 -7.09 22.98
N ASN A 576 -7.69 -6.17 23.51
CA ASN A 576 -6.23 -6.27 23.47
C ASN A 576 -5.69 -7.39 24.38
N ILE A 577 -6.24 -7.59 25.58
CA ILE A 577 -5.87 -8.69 26.47
C ILE A 577 -6.16 -10.05 25.81
N VAL A 578 -7.36 -10.23 25.24
CA VAL A 578 -7.73 -11.46 24.53
C VAL A 578 -6.82 -11.70 23.32
N PHE A 579 -6.45 -10.64 22.60
CA PHE A 579 -5.47 -10.72 21.52
C PHE A 579 -4.11 -11.23 22.00
N TRP A 580 -3.55 -10.64 23.06
CA TRP A 580 -2.24 -11.06 23.59
C TRP A 580 -2.26 -12.47 24.18
N ILE A 581 -3.32 -12.86 24.89
CA ILE A 581 -3.48 -14.23 25.39
C ILE A 581 -3.56 -15.20 24.22
N GLY A 582 -4.33 -14.88 23.18
CA GLY A 582 -4.44 -15.72 21.99
C GLY A 582 -3.12 -15.85 21.22
N LEU A 583 -2.35 -14.76 21.11
CA LEU A 583 -1.02 -14.76 20.49
C LEU A 583 -0.03 -15.59 21.30
N MET A 584 0.00 -15.41 22.62
CA MET A 584 0.86 -16.18 23.53
C MET A 584 0.48 -17.66 23.55
N ALA A 585 -0.80 -17.99 23.36
CA ALA A 585 -1.24 -19.38 23.35
C ALA A 585 -0.94 -20.11 22.04
N GLY A 586 -0.90 -19.41 20.92
CA GLY A 586 -0.68 -20.04 19.61
C GLY A 586 0.68 -20.73 19.47
N PHE A 587 1.78 -20.04 19.80
CA PHE A 587 3.13 -20.57 19.55
C PHE A 587 3.50 -21.81 20.37
N PRO A 588 3.19 -21.92 21.67
CA PRO A 588 3.50 -23.12 22.44
C PRO A 588 2.64 -24.34 22.07
N LEU A 589 1.48 -24.12 21.44
CA LEU A 589 0.57 -25.20 21.01
C LEU A 589 0.90 -25.74 19.62
N LEU A 590 1.67 -24.99 18.82
CA LEU A 590 2.22 -25.37 17.51
C LEU A 590 3.50 -26.19 17.68
#